data_AF-A0A932KTU2-F1
#
_entry.id   AF-A0A932KTU2-F1
#
_cell.length_a   1.000
_cell.length_b   1.000
_cell.length_c   1.000
_cell.angle_alpha   90.00
_cell.angle_beta   90.00
_cell.angle_gamma   90.00
#
_symmetry.space_group_name_H-M   'P 1'
#
loop_
_entity.id
_entity.type
_entity.pdbx_description
1 polymer ?
#
loop_
_entity_poly.entity_id
_entity_poly.type
_entity_poly.pdbx_seq_one_letter_code
_entity_poly.pdbx_strand_id
1 'polypeptide(L)'
;MNESDIVDIAREAILVMLKVGGPILLIGLFIGIAVSLVQTVTQIQEATLAFVPKLIVVMLALLVTLPFMLSTLATFTTHLTDRIAAIGAPPQTHGP
;
A
#
# COMPACT_ATOMS: atom_id res chain seq x y z
N MET A 1 4.46 -9.18 -26.01
CA MET A 1 4.74 -8.13 -25.01
C MET A 1 5.68 -7.13 -25.66
N ASN A 2 5.22 -5.91 -25.86
CA ASN A 2 5.98 -4.83 -26.49
C ASN A 2 6.58 -3.90 -25.40
N GLU A 3 7.51 -3.04 -25.78
CA GLU A 3 8.15 -2.08 -24.83
C GLU A 3 7.13 -1.17 -24.14
N SER A 4 6.04 -0.83 -24.83
CA SER A 4 4.91 -0.06 -24.27
C SER A 4 4.22 -0.77 -23.10
N ASP A 5 4.05 -2.10 -23.19
CA ASP A 5 3.36 -2.89 -22.16
C ASP A 5 4.15 -2.86 -20.84
N ILE A 6 5.49 -2.87 -20.93
CA ILE A 6 6.38 -2.80 -19.77
C ILE A 6 6.24 -1.45 -19.07
N VAL A 7 6.21 -0.36 -19.84
CA VAL A 7 6.05 1.00 -19.31
C VAL A 7 4.70 1.18 -18.63
N ASP A 8 3.63 0.62 -19.21
CA ASP A 8 2.29 0.70 -18.63
C ASP A 8 2.18 -0.08 -17.32
N ILE A 9 2.74 -1.30 -17.27
CA ILE A 9 2.81 -2.09 -16.03
C ILE A 9 3.61 -1.35 -14.94
N ALA A 10 4.74 -0.73 -15.30
CA ALA A 10 5.54 0.04 -14.36
C ALA A 10 4.78 1.25 -13.79
N ARG A 11 4.04 1.98 -14.64
CA ARG A 11 3.17 3.09 -14.20
C ARG A 11 2.07 2.61 -13.26
N GLU A 12 1.41 1.51 -13.62
CA GLU A 12 0.35 0.91 -12.80
C GLU A 12 0.89 0.48 -11.43
N ALA A 13 2.06 -0.16 -11.40
CA ALA A 13 2.72 -0.56 -10.15
C ALA A 13 3.03 0.65 -9.24
N ILE A 14 3.55 1.75 -9.80
CA ILE A 14 3.82 2.98 -9.04
C ILE A 14 2.53 3.56 -8.46
N LEU A 15 1.45 3.60 -9.25
CA LEU A 15 0.15 4.08 -8.78
C LEU A 15 -0.42 3.20 -7.67
N VAL A 16 -0.26 1.88 -7.77
CA VAL A 16 -0.67 0.93 -6.71
C VAL A 16 0.15 1.16 -5.45
N MET A 17 1.49 1.30 -5.55
CA MET A 17 2.32 1.64 -4.39
C MET A 17 1.87 2.94 -3.72
N LEU A 18 1.58 3.97 -4.51
CA LEU A 18 1.14 5.26 -3.98
C LEU A 18 -0.25 5.16 -3.31
N LYS A 19 -1.18 4.40 -3.89
CA LYS A 19 -2.50 4.15 -3.30
C LYS A 19 -2.42 3.37 -2.00
N VAL A 20 -1.57 2.34 -1.94
CA VAL A 20 -1.38 1.51 -0.74
C VAL A 20 -0.64 2.29 0.35
N GLY A 21 0.43 2.99 -0.01
CA GLY A 21 1.28 3.74 0.93
C GLY A 21 0.68 5.08 1.38
N GLY A 22 -0.09 5.76 0.54
CA GLY A 22 -0.62 7.10 0.82
C GLY A 22 -1.41 7.20 2.13
N PRO A 23 -2.44 6.36 2.36
CA PRO A 23 -3.25 6.41 3.57
C PRO A 23 -2.41 6.19 4.84
N ILE A 24 -1.53 5.20 4.85
CA ILE A 24 -0.74 4.89 6.04
C ILE A 24 0.33 5.95 6.33
N LEU A 25 0.92 6.55 5.29
CA LEU A 25 1.87 7.65 5.44
C LEU A 25 1.20 8.89 6.03
N LEU A 26 0.00 9.26 5.55
CA LEU A 26 -0.76 10.39 6.07
C LEU A 26 -1.19 10.19 7.53
N ILE A 27 -1.70 9.00 7.85
CA ILE A 27 -2.11 8.63 9.20
C ILE A 27 -0.89 8.63 10.14
N GLY A 28 0.22 8.01 9.71
CA GLY A 28 1.48 7.98 10.46
C GLY A 28 2.07 9.37 10.69
N LEU A 29 1.99 10.26 9.70
CA LEU A 29 2.44 11.65 9.82
C LEU A 29 1.64 12.40 10.89
N PHE A 30 0.30 12.37 10.80
CA PHE A 30 -0.58 13.08 11.72
C PHE A 30 -0.40 12.60 13.16
N ILE A 31 -0.35 11.28 13.36
CA ILE A 31 -0.16 10.67 14.68
C ILE A 31 1.25 10.91 15.20
N GLY A 32 2.27 10.83 14.35
CA GLY A 32 3.65 11.12 14.73
C GLY A 32 3.78 12.53 15.29
N ILE A 33 3.16 13.52 14.62
CA ILE A 33 3.12 14.91 15.07
C ILE A 33 2.36 15.02 16.40
N ALA A 34 1.14 14.50 16.48
CA ALA A 34 0.31 14.59 17.68
C ALA A 34 1.01 13.99 18.92
N VAL A 35 1.60 12.80 18.77
CA VAL A 35 2.33 12.13 19.86
C VAL A 35 3.59 12.92 20.25
N SER A 36 4.34 13.46 19.28
CA SER A 36 5.54 14.26 19.56
C SER A 36 5.22 15.54 20.33
N LEU A 37 4.07 16.17 20.04
CA LEU A 37 3.59 17.35 20.74
C LEU A 37 3.22 17.03 22.19
N VAL A 38 2.49 15.94 22.41
CA VAL A 38 2.12 15.49 23.77
C VAL A 38 3.37 15.19 24.59
N GLN A 39 4.32 14.44 24.03
CA GLN A 39 5.59 14.12 24.69
C GLN A 39 6.36 15.38 25.08
N THR A 40 6.36 16.40 24.22
CA THR A 40 7.03 17.68 24.47
C THR A 40 6.34 18.49 25.57
N VAL A 41 5.01 18.63 25.52
CA VAL A 41 4.24 19.46 26.46
C VAL A 41 4.21 18.83 27.86
N THR A 42 4.17 17.50 27.98
CA THR A 42 4.15 16.82 29.29
C THR A 42 5.55 16.51 29.84
N GLN A 43 6.61 16.89 29.13
CA GLN A 43 8.01 16.65 29.50
C GLN A 43 8.34 15.15 29.77
N ILE A 44 7.62 14.22 29.15
CA ILE A 44 7.89 12.78 29.29
C ILE A 44 9.08 12.43 28.40
N GLN A 45 10.24 12.17 29.00
CA GLN A 45 11.49 11.78 28.31
C GLN A 45 11.81 10.29 28.44
N GLU A 46 10.94 9.51 29.10
CA GLU A 46 11.08 8.07 29.25
C GLU A 46 10.75 7.36 27.93
N ALA A 47 11.78 6.89 27.22
CA ALA A 47 11.67 6.34 25.88
C ALA A 47 10.66 5.18 25.77
N THR A 48 10.55 4.33 26.79
CA THR A 48 9.60 3.19 26.81
C THR A 48 8.15 3.65 26.92
N LEU A 49 7.87 4.66 27.76
CA LEU A 49 6.53 5.19 28.01
C LEU A 49 6.03 6.02 26.82
N ALA A 50 6.95 6.69 26.13
CA ALA A 50 6.72 7.39 24.88
C ALA A 50 6.44 6.45 23.69
N PHE A 51 7.00 5.24 23.70
CA PHE A 51 6.94 4.30 22.57
C PHE A 51 5.62 3.52 22.49
N VAL A 52 5.05 3.12 23.64
CA VAL A 52 3.84 2.27 23.69
C VAL A 52 2.61 2.93 23.06
N PRO A 53 2.24 4.18 23.40
CA PRO A 53 1.09 4.84 22.79
C PRO A 53 1.24 4.96 21.26
N LYS A 54 2.45 5.27 20.78
CA LYS A 54 2.74 5.38 19.35
C LYS A 54 2.53 4.04 18.62
N LEU A 55 2.97 2.93 19.22
CA LEU A 55 2.77 1.59 18.66
C LEU A 55 1.30 1.23 18.53
N ILE A 56 0.50 1.43 19.59
CA ILE A 56 -0.93 1.09 19.58
C ILE A 56 -1.63 1.82 18.44
N VAL A 57 -1.33 3.11 18.27
CA VAL A 57 -1.98 3.91 17.23
C VAL A 57 -1.55 3.48 15.82
N VAL A 58 -0.27 3.15 15.60
CA VAL A 58 0.19 2.60 14.31
C VAL A 58 -0.46 1.24 14.03
N MET A 59 -0.63 0.41 15.05
CA MET A 59 -1.28 -0.90 14.93
C MET A 59 -2.75 -0.75 14.52
N LEU A 60 -3.48 0.18 15.14
CA LEU A 60 -4.87 0.48 14.78
C LEU A 60 -4.98 1.05 13.37
N ALA A 61 -4.08 1.97 13.00
CA ALA A 61 -4.00 2.51 11.65
C ALA A 61 -3.78 1.42 10.61
N LEU A 62 -2.87 0.48 10.88
CA LEU A 62 -2.65 -0.70 10.04
C LEU A 62 -3.91 -1.54 9.92
N LEU A 63 -4.56 -1.90 11.02
CA LEU A 63 -5.78 -2.73 10.99
C LEU A 63 -6.91 -2.10 10.18
N VAL A 64 -7.11 -0.77 10.29
CA VAL A 64 -8.13 -0.05 9.54
C VAL A 64 -7.80 0.02 8.05
N THR A 65 -6.53 0.21 7.69
CA THR A 65 -6.10 0.35 6.30
C THR A 65 -5.82 -0.99 5.61
N LEU A 66 -5.61 -2.06 6.37
CA LEU A 66 -5.31 -3.41 5.89
C LEU A 66 -6.29 -3.95 4.81
N PRO A 67 -7.62 -3.94 5.00
CA PRO A 67 -8.54 -4.48 3.99
C PRO A 67 -8.44 -3.73 2.65
N PHE A 68 -8.26 -2.41 2.69
CA PHE A 68 -8.09 -1.59 1.50
C PHE A 68 -6.76 -1.85 0.78
N MET A 69 -5.66 -2.03 1.53
CA MET A 69 -4.36 -2.38 0.95
C MET A 69 -4.43 -3.74 0.27
N LEU A 70 -5.02 -4.74 0.95
CA LEU A 70 -5.16 -6.10 0.43
C LEU A 70 -6.04 -6.13 -0.83
N SER A 71 -7.17 -5.42 -0.85
CA SER A 71 -8.03 -5.37 -2.04
C SER A 71 -7.31 -4.73 -3.23
N THR A 72 -6.55 -3.66 -2.99
CA THR A 72 -5.79 -2.95 -4.04
C THR A 72 -4.69 -3.84 -4.60
N LEU A 73 -3.94 -4.54 -3.73
CA LEU A 73 -2.87 -5.44 -4.14
C LEU A 73 -3.43 -6.66 -4.90
N ALA A 74 -4.50 -7.27 -4.38
CA ALA A 74 -5.16 -8.41 -5.03
C ALA A 74 -5.65 -8.06 -6.44
N THR A 75 -6.28 -6.88 -6.59
CA THR A 75 -6.74 -6.38 -7.90
C THR A 75 -5.57 -6.22 -8.87
N PHE A 76 -4.45 -5.66 -8.42
CA PHE A 76 -3.25 -5.52 -9.24
C PHE A 76 -2.67 -6.90 -9.65
N THR A 77 -2.61 -7.86 -8.72
CA THR A 77 -2.15 -9.22 -8.99
C THR A 77 -3.03 -9.95 -10.00
N THR A 78 -4.36 -9.79 -9.92
CA THR A 78 -5.28 -10.38 -10.92
C THR A 78 -5.05 -9.76 -12.29
N HIS A 79 -4.91 -8.43 -12.38
CA HIS A 79 -4.60 -7.76 -13.65
C HIS A 79 -3.29 -8.23 -14.27
N LEU A 80 -2.25 -8.44 -13.45
CA LEU A 80 -0.98 -8.99 -13.94
C LEU A 80 -1.14 -10.43 -14.45
N THR A 81 -1.88 -11.26 -13.72
CA THR A 81 -2.09 -12.66 -14.09
C THR A 81 -2.89 -12.79 -15.38
N ASP A 82 -3.91 -11.97 -15.57
CA ASP A 82 -4.71 -11.91 -16.81
C ASP A 82 -3.84 -11.50 -18.02
N ARG A 83 -2.98 -10.49 -17.84
CA ARG A 83 -2.03 -10.07 -18.89
C ARG A 83 -1.04 -11.17 -19.24
N ILE A 84 -0.56 -11.94 -18.26
CA ILE A 84 0.34 -13.08 -18.49
C ILE A 84 -0.39 -14.21 -19.22
N ALA A 85 -1.62 -14.55 -18.80
CA ALA A 85 -2.42 -15.60 -19.42
C ALA A 85 -2.77 -15.27 -20.88
N ALA A 86 -3.04 -13.99 -21.19
CA ALA A 86 -3.29 -13.52 -22.55
C ALA A 86 -2.08 -13.69 -23.49
N ILE A 87 -0.86 -13.68 -22.97
CA ILE A 87 0.37 -13.93 -23.75
C ILE A 87 0.54 -15.43 -24.05
N GLY A 88 0.10 -16.31 -23.15
CA GLY A 88 0.25 -17.76 -23.27
C GLY A 88 -0.92 -18.51 -23.91
N ALA A 89 -2.05 -17.85 -24.17
CA ALA A 89 -3.24 -18.50 -24.74
C ALA A 89 -2.99 -18.92 -26.21
N PRO A 90 -3.35 -20.17 -26.60
CA PRO A 90 -3.23 -20.61 -27.99
C PRO A 90 -4.07 -19.69 -28.90
N PRO A 91 -3.62 -19.44 -30.14
CA PRO A 91 -4.41 -18.66 -31.09
C PRO A 91 -5.79 -19.32 -31.20
N GLN A 92 -6.83 -18.54 -30.91
CA GLN A 92 -8.22 -18.94 -31.14
C GLN A 92 -8.34 -19.25 -32.63
N THR A 93 -8.20 -20.52 -33.01
CA THR A 93 -8.45 -20.99 -34.36
C THR A 93 -9.91 -20.71 -34.64
N HIS A 94 -10.19 -19.56 -35.24
CA HIS A 94 -11.39 -19.39 -36.03
C HIS A 94 -11.32 -20.49 -37.09
N GLY A 95 -12.08 -21.55 -36.89
CA GLY A 95 -12.32 -22.52 -37.94
C GLY A 95 -13.80 -22.48 -38.31
N PRO A 96 -14.15 -23.04 -39.47
CA PRO A 96 -13.57 -22.82 -40.79
C PRO A 96 -14.02 -21.50 -41.44
#